data_AF-A0A921FH21-F1
#
_entry.id   AF-A0A921FH21-F1
#
_cell.length_a   1.000
_cell.length_b   1.000
_cell.length_c   1.000
_cell.angle_alpha   90.00
_cell.angle_beta   90.00
_cell.angle_gamma   90.00
#
_symmetry.space_group_name_H-M   'P 1'
#
loop_
_entity.id
_entity.type
_entity.pdbx_description
1 polymer ?
#
loop_
_entity_poly.entity_id
_entity_poly.type
_entity_poly.pdbx_seq_one_letter_code
_entity_poly.pdbx_strand_id
1 'polypeptide(L)'
;MQKIINQIYWDTTNNTYLSGTHLKKRANNQVDFKNALMAPGKTIVKWNSSTDYQMTKEVPRLPMLINRHKYVINIKDRVYPEGTCTYRLCFYNLQGEEVQNLFFKVNEYEFTFPKDAVSYTFELVNTGCMRVVFSRVQIAEKGLPDEIFDDVFYGKKINAKSLDPINLILVADSKRSRKIWPELEESIPNVPLQLINIAWQHEGDLAQELKDWVGVNIETGFRIISSSSRFDPAMEEVKKMFPQISVLTSTEFARNAQKVASYNEVNDWYSENIYDPDWLLIVQEINDYFRK
;
A
#
# COMPACT_ATOMS: atom_id res chain seq x y z
N MET A 1 0.22 -5.88 17.87
CA MET A 1 -0.90 -5.27 17.14
C MET A 1 -0.51 -5.20 15.68
N GLN A 2 -1.38 -5.67 14.78
CA GLN A 2 -1.21 -5.52 13.33
C GLN A 2 -0.97 -4.05 12.97
N LYS A 3 -0.08 -3.77 12.03
CA LYS A 3 0.19 -2.39 11.58
C LYS A 3 -0.38 -2.19 10.19
N ILE A 4 -1.10 -1.08 10.01
CA ILE A 4 -1.79 -0.72 8.78
C ILE A 4 -1.16 0.56 8.23
N ILE A 5 -0.82 0.51 6.95
CA ILE A 5 -0.37 1.65 6.17
C ILE A 5 -1.53 2.04 5.26
N ASN A 6 -2.09 3.22 5.49
CA ASN A 6 -3.26 3.70 4.77
C ASN A 6 -2.85 4.24 3.42
N GLN A 7 -3.58 3.89 2.36
CA GLN A 7 -3.32 4.32 0.99
C GLN A 7 -4.47 5.17 0.46
N ILE A 8 -4.15 6.39 0.06
CA ILE A 8 -5.10 7.41 -0.37
C ILE A 8 -4.89 7.67 -1.86
N TYR A 9 -5.99 7.68 -2.61
CA TYR A 9 -5.99 7.80 -4.07
C TYR A 9 -6.86 8.98 -4.50
N TRP A 10 -6.61 9.45 -5.71
CA TRP A 10 -7.39 10.50 -6.35
C TRP A 10 -8.60 9.88 -7.09
N ASP A 11 -9.57 9.39 -6.31
CA ASP A 11 -10.67 8.62 -6.87
C ASP A 11 -11.77 9.45 -7.52
N THR A 12 -12.07 10.62 -6.94
CA THR A 12 -13.13 11.54 -7.35
C THR A 12 -12.53 12.86 -7.80
N THR A 13 -13.28 13.60 -8.62
CA THR A 13 -12.91 14.96 -9.04
C THR A 13 -13.40 16.02 -8.07
N ASN A 14 -14.04 15.62 -6.98
CA ASN A 14 -14.45 16.54 -5.93
C ASN A 14 -13.20 17.14 -5.28
N ASN A 15 -13.31 18.41 -4.89
CA ASN A 15 -12.18 19.18 -4.36
C ASN A 15 -10.96 19.25 -5.30
N THR A 16 -11.14 18.99 -6.60
CA THR A 16 -10.11 19.16 -7.64
C THR A 16 -10.29 20.50 -8.36
N TYR A 17 -9.19 21.19 -8.65
CA TYR A 17 -9.20 22.37 -9.51
C TYR A 17 -9.41 21.98 -10.99
N LEU A 18 -10.62 22.19 -11.52
CA LEU A 18 -10.98 21.77 -12.87
C LEU A 18 -10.88 22.87 -13.94
N SER A 19 -10.88 24.14 -13.55
CA SER A 19 -10.88 25.26 -14.50
C SER A 19 -9.61 25.27 -15.37
N GLY A 20 -9.74 24.96 -16.66
CA GLY A 20 -8.61 24.86 -17.59
C GLY A 20 -7.76 23.60 -17.43
N THR A 21 -8.17 22.66 -16.60
CA THR A 21 -7.44 21.42 -16.31
C THR A 21 -7.80 20.33 -17.31
N HIS A 22 -6.79 19.67 -17.87
CA HIS A 22 -6.95 18.38 -18.54
C HIS A 22 -6.64 17.27 -17.53
N LEU A 23 -7.66 16.47 -17.17
CA LEU A 23 -7.55 15.40 -16.19
C LEU A 23 -7.77 14.04 -16.86
N LYS A 24 -6.82 13.11 -16.73
CA LYS A 24 -6.95 11.73 -17.21
C LYS A 24 -6.68 10.74 -16.09
N LYS A 25 -7.68 9.90 -15.77
CA LYS A 25 -7.55 8.79 -14.82
C LYS A 25 -7.24 7.50 -15.58
N ARG A 26 -6.23 6.75 -15.14
CA ARG A 26 -5.84 5.44 -15.69
C ARG A 26 -6.58 4.31 -14.97
N ALA A 27 -6.56 3.11 -15.56
CA ALA A 27 -7.20 1.92 -15.01
C ALA A 27 -6.67 1.55 -13.60
N ASN A 28 -5.38 1.80 -13.34
CA ASN A 28 -4.75 1.58 -12.04
C ASN A 28 -4.94 2.77 -11.06
N ASN A 29 -5.91 3.66 -11.28
CA ASN A 29 -6.16 4.88 -10.50
C ASN A 29 -5.05 5.94 -10.47
N GLN A 30 -4.01 5.82 -11.30
CA GLN A 30 -3.09 6.94 -11.50
C GLN A 30 -3.83 8.09 -12.19
N VAL A 31 -3.58 9.33 -11.76
CA VAL A 31 -4.19 10.53 -12.33
C VAL A 31 -3.11 11.40 -12.97
N ASP A 32 -3.33 11.76 -14.23
CA ASP A 32 -2.54 12.73 -14.98
C ASP A 32 -3.31 14.06 -15.02
N PHE A 33 -2.86 15.00 -14.20
CA PHE A 33 -3.39 16.37 -14.11
C PHE A 33 -2.48 17.31 -14.91
N LYS A 34 -3.05 18.10 -15.84
CA LYS A 34 -2.31 19.10 -16.63
C LYS A 34 -3.03 20.43 -16.64
N ASN A 35 -2.36 21.49 -16.17
CA ASN A 35 -2.85 22.86 -16.27
C ASN A 35 -1.69 23.86 -16.17
N ALA A 36 -1.19 24.31 -17.32
CA ALA A 36 -0.07 25.26 -17.38
C ALA A 36 -0.45 26.70 -16.97
N LEU A 37 -1.75 27.01 -16.92
CA LEU A 37 -2.27 28.36 -16.64
C LEU A 37 -2.88 28.47 -15.24
N MET A 38 -2.80 27.40 -14.44
CA MET A 38 -3.27 27.42 -13.07
C MET A 38 -2.43 28.41 -12.25
N ALA A 39 -3.09 29.35 -11.58
CA ALA A 39 -2.40 30.32 -10.75
C ALA A 39 -1.64 29.65 -9.59
N PRO A 40 -0.40 30.08 -9.28
CA PRO A 40 0.30 29.63 -8.08
C PRO A 40 -0.48 29.91 -6.80
N GLY A 41 -0.28 29.09 -5.77
CA GLY A 41 -0.97 29.13 -4.48
C GLY A 41 -2.35 28.46 -4.46
N LYS A 42 -2.89 28.03 -5.60
CA LYS A 42 -4.17 27.32 -5.68
C LYS A 42 -4.01 25.83 -5.34
N THR A 43 -4.97 25.28 -4.60
CA THR A 43 -5.07 23.84 -4.34
C THR A 43 -5.45 23.09 -5.61
N ILE A 44 -4.63 22.10 -5.98
CA ILE A 44 -4.85 21.18 -7.11
C ILE A 44 -5.92 20.17 -6.74
N VAL A 45 -5.76 19.54 -5.58
CA VAL A 45 -6.68 18.55 -5.01
C VAL A 45 -6.56 18.54 -3.49
N LYS A 46 -7.66 18.24 -2.81
CA LYS A 46 -7.76 18.11 -1.35
C LYS A 46 -8.45 16.82 -0.95
N TRP A 47 -7.89 16.13 0.03
CA TRP A 47 -8.53 15.02 0.74
C TRP A 47 -8.86 15.42 2.16
N ASN A 48 -9.96 14.88 2.70
CA ASN A 48 -10.46 15.19 4.03
C ASN A 48 -10.52 13.91 4.90
N SER A 49 -10.22 14.04 6.19
CA SER A 49 -10.36 12.97 7.20
C SER A 49 -11.74 12.91 7.84
N SER A 50 -12.57 13.91 7.60
CA SER A 50 -13.97 13.99 8.01
C SER A 50 -14.77 14.67 6.91
N THR A 51 -15.98 14.19 6.64
CA THR A 51 -16.89 14.76 5.66
C THR A 51 -18.31 14.68 6.19
N ASP A 52 -19.11 15.71 5.92
CA ASP A 52 -20.56 15.62 6.04
C ASP A 52 -21.10 14.97 4.76
N TYR A 53 -21.54 13.72 4.85
CA TYR A 53 -22.07 13.00 3.70
C TYR A 53 -23.33 13.64 3.12
N GLN A 54 -24.18 14.27 3.94
CA GLN A 54 -25.40 14.91 3.42
C GLN A 54 -25.08 16.09 2.52
N MET A 55 -24.03 16.84 2.88
CA MET A 55 -23.59 18.02 2.15
C MET A 55 -22.70 17.68 0.94
N THR A 56 -21.75 16.78 1.12
CA THR A 56 -20.69 16.52 0.12
C THR A 56 -20.94 15.29 -0.74
N LYS A 57 -21.81 14.37 -0.28
CA LYS A 57 -21.97 13.01 -0.82
C LYS A 57 -20.63 12.26 -0.95
N GLU A 58 -19.65 12.64 -0.12
CA GLU A 58 -18.34 12.01 -0.05
C GLU A 58 -18.14 11.29 1.28
N VAL A 59 -17.43 10.18 1.24
CA VAL A 59 -16.88 9.53 2.42
C VAL A 59 -15.44 10.02 2.68
N PRO A 60 -14.99 10.09 3.94
CA PRO A 60 -13.62 10.46 4.26
C PRO A 60 -12.62 9.55 3.55
N ARG A 61 -11.52 10.14 3.07
CA ARG A 61 -10.46 9.41 2.35
C ARG A 61 -9.18 9.28 3.16
N LEU A 62 -8.98 10.17 4.12
CA LEU A 62 -7.84 10.14 5.02
C LEU A 62 -8.20 9.31 6.27
N PRO A 63 -7.25 8.53 6.81
CA PRO A 63 -7.48 7.74 8.01
C PRO A 63 -7.63 8.62 9.25
N MET A 64 -8.31 8.09 10.26
CA MET A 64 -8.28 8.68 11.61
C MET A 64 -6.89 8.53 12.22
N LEU A 65 -6.39 9.60 12.82
CA LEU A 65 -5.09 9.64 13.48
C LEU A 65 -5.27 9.86 14.99
N ILE A 66 -4.30 9.41 15.77
CA ILE A 66 -4.35 9.49 17.23
C ILE A 66 -3.58 10.73 17.70
N ASN A 67 -4.19 11.50 18.60
CA ASN A 67 -3.64 12.73 19.16
C ASN A 67 -2.29 12.49 19.82
N ARG A 68 -1.31 13.35 19.49
CA ARG A 68 0.09 13.29 19.95
C ARG A 68 0.90 12.09 19.42
N HIS A 69 0.36 11.31 18.49
CA HIS A 69 1.13 10.26 17.81
C HIS A 69 1.88 10.82 16.60
N LYS A 70 3.04 10.19 16.31
CA LYS A 70 3.91 10.54 15.18
C LYS A 70 3.59 9.66 13.98
N TYR A 71 3.54 10.27 12.82
CA TYR A 71 3.23 9.63 11.55
C TYR A 71 4.24 10.04 10.48
N VAL A 72 4.36 9.22 9.45
CA VAL A 72 5.06 9.52 8.21
C VAL A 72 4.03 9.55 7.08
N ILE A 73 4.06 10.60 6.26
CA ILE A 73 3.32 10.68 5.01
C ILE A 73 4.30 10.54 3.85
N ASN A 74 4.04 9.59 2.95
CA ASN A 74 4.81 9.36 1.73
C ASN A 74 3.91 9.61 0.50
N ILE A 75 4.38 10.39 -0.46
CA ILE A 75 3.65 10.82 -1.65
C ILE A 75 4.33 10.20 -2.86
N LYS A 76 3.59 9.36 -3.59
CA LYS A 76 4.02 8.79 -4.87
C LYS A 76 3.41 9.62 -6.00
N ASP A 77 4.17 10.60 -6.48
CA ASP A 77 3.82 11.40 -7.66
C ASP A 77 5.06 11.76 -8.48
N ARG A 78 4.82 12.32 -9.67
CA ARG A 78 5.84 12.99 -10.50
C ARG A 78 5.31 14.34 -10.91
N VAL A 79 6.03 15.39 -10.56
CA VAL A 79 5.64 16.79 -10.78
C VAL A 79 6.52 17.40 -11.86
N TYR A 80 5.90 18.17 -12.77
CA TYR A 80 6.60 18.84 -13.85
C TYR A 80 6.23 20.33 -13.90
N PRO A 81 7.19 21.27 -13.80
CA PRO A 81 8.61 21.03 -13.44
C PRO A 81 8.79 20.46 -12.03
N GLU A 82 9.92 19.82 -11.74
CA GLU A 82 10.18 19.27 -10.40
C GLU A 82 10.24 20.37 -9.33
N GLY A 83 9.82 20.07 -8.09
CA GLY A 83 9.83 21.03 -6.97
C GLY A 83 8.80 22.18 -7.04
N THR A 84 7.90 22.13 -8.03
CA THR A 84 6.86 23.15 -8.26
C THR A 84 5.48 22.79 -7.71
N CYS A 85 5.36 21.67 -7.00
CA CYS A 85 4.20 21.34 -6.16
C CYS A 85 4.60 21.48 -4.68
N THR A 86 3.71 21.99 -3.85
CA THR A 86 3.88 22.02 -2.39
C THR A 86 2.76 21.21 -1.75
N TYR A 87 3.10 20.38 -0.79
CA TYR A 87 2.12 19.61 -0.03
C TYR A 87 1.74 20.36 1.25
N ARG A 88 0.46 20.30 1.61
CA ARG A 88 -0.07 20.96 2.80
C ARG A 88 -0.89 20.00 3.65
N LEU A 89 -0.59 19.95 4.95
CA LEU A 89 -1.46 19.35 5.97
C LEU A 89 -2.08 20.48 6.79
N CYS A 90 -3.41 20.50 6.93
CA CYS A 90 -4.11 21.42 7.83
C CYS A 90 -4.89 20.61 8.87
N PHE A 91 -4.79 20.99 10.15
CA PHE A 91 -5.43 20.30 11.27
C PHE A 91 -6.49 21.21 11.88
N TYR A 92 -7.66 20.64 12.22
CA TYR A 92 -8.82 21.38 12.67
C TYR A 92 -9.36 20.85 14.00
N ASN A 93 -9.82 21.77 14.86
CA ASN A 93 -10.50 21.44 16.12
C ASN A 93 -11.97 21.04 15.88
N LEU A 94 -12.71 20.77 16.96
CA LEU A 94 -14.14 20.39 16.91
C LEU A 94 -15.04 21.48 16.31
N GLN A 95 -14.63 22.74 16.40
CA GLN A 95 -15.33 23.90 15.87
C GLN A 95 -15.02 24.14 14.37
N GLY A 96 -14.10 23.36 13.79
CA GLY A 96 -13.65 23.53 12.41
C GLY A 96 -12.60 24.63 12.23
N GLU A 97 -12.05 25.17 13.32
CA GLU A 97 -10.99 26.18 13.27
C GLU A 97 -9.63 25.50 13.07
N GLU A 98 -8.76 26.14 12.30
CA GLU A 98 -7.41 25.63 12.05
C GLU A 98 -6.56 25.74 13.32
N VAL A 99 -6.06 24.60 13.78
CA VAL A 99 -5.14 24.48 14.92
C VAL A 99 -3.70 24.67 14.47
N GLN A 100 -3.36 24.09 13.32
CA GLN A 100 -2.01 24.07 12.77
C GLN A 100 -2.06 23.78 11.28
N ASN A 101 -1.12 24.35 10.52
CA ASN A 101 -0.83 23.93 9.16
C ASN A 101 0.67 23.60 9.01
N LEU A 102 0.98 22.71 8.06
CA LEU A 102 2.33 22.28 7.72
C LEU A 102 2.48 22.31 6.20
N PHE A 103 3.59 22.89 5.72
CA PHE A 103 3.93 22.94 4.30
C PHE A 103 5.26 22.24 4.06
N PHE A 104 5.33 21.40 3.04
CA PHE A 104 6.55 20.68 2.68
C PHE A 104 6.59 20.40 1.17
N LYS A 105 7.82 20.24 0.64
CA LYS A 105 8.06 19.95 -0.79
C LYS A 105 8.73 18.60 -1.04
N VAL A 106 9.00 17.86 0.03
CA VAL A 106 9.58 16.53 -0.02
C VAL A 106 8.47 15.49 -0.09
N ASN A 107 8.71 14.40 -0.81
CA ASN A 107 7.73 13.32 -0.97
C ASN A 107 7.57 12.47 0.28
N GLU A 108 8.46 12.60 1.27
CA GLU A 108 8.32 11.96 2.56
C GLU A 108 8.46 12.99 3.68
N TYR A 109 7.52 12.98 4.62
CA TYR A 109 7.48 13.97 5.69
C TYR A 109 6.98 13.37 6.99
N GLU A 110 7.64 13.69 8.10
CA GLU A 110 7.21 13.30 9.43
C GLU A 110 6.37 14.40 10.08
N PHE A 111 5.27 14.01 10.73
CA PHE A 111 4.44 14.95 11.47
C PHE A 111 3.88 14.32 12.75
N THR A 112 3.44 15.17 13.67
CA THR A 112 2.72 14.75 14.89
C THR A 112 1.29 15.24 14.80
N PHE A 113 0.30 14.37 15.03
CA PHE A 113 -1.10 14.79 15.04
C PHE A 113 -1.34 15.69 16.27
N PRO A 114 -1.79 16.95 16.11
CA PRO A 114 -1.92 17.87 17.23
C PRO A 114 -2.91 17.39 18.29
N LYS A 115 -2.70 17.79 19.56
CA LYS A 115 -3.57 17.38 20.67
C LYS A 115 -5.01 17.88 20.52
N ASP A 116 -5.18 19.08 20.00
CA ASP A 116 -6.47 19.78 19.95
C ASP A 116 -7.16 19.62 18.59
N ALA A 117 -6.58 18.81 17.70
CA ALA A 117 -7.16 18.47 16.41
C ALA A 117 -8.05 17.22 16.51
N VAL A 118 -9.11 17.22 15.72
CA VAL A 118 -10.02 16.07 15.54
C VAL A 118 -10.19 15.67 14.07
N SER A 119 -9.79 16.55 13.16
CA SER A 119 -9.79 16.28 11.72
C SER A 119 -8.62 16.97 11.04
N TYR A 120 -8.32 16.56 9.82
CA TYR A 120 -7.29 17.16 8.99
C TYR A 120 -7.58 17.02 7.51
N THR A 121 -6.90 17.83 6.73
CA THR A 121 -6.85 17.74 5.28
C THR A 121 -5.43 17.54 4.80
N PHE A 122 -5.31 16.91 3.65
CA PHE A 122 -4.07 16.84 2.88
C PHE A 122 -4.32 17.43 1.51
N GLU A 123 -3.39 18.25 1.03
CA GLU A 123 -3.55 19.00 -0.21
C GLU A 123 -2.28 19.00 -1.05
N LEU A 124 -2.48 18.92 -2.37
CA LEU A 124 -1.48 19.31 -3.34
C LEU A 124 -1.73 20.76 -3.73
N VAL A 125 -0.74 21.63 -3.57
CA VAL A 125 -0.83 23.06 -3.87
C VAL A 125 0.10 23.39 -5.03
N ASN A 126 -0.46 24.03 -6.05
CA ASN A 126 0.30 24.50 -7.20
C ASN A 126 1.26 25.62 -6.76
N THR A 127 2.56 25.44 -6.99
CA THR A 127 3.58 26.48 -6.82
C THR A 127 4.39 26.68 -8.11
N GLY A 128 3.72 26.53 -9.26
CA GLY A 128 4.30 26.64 -10.60
C GLY A 128 4.28 25.33 -11.41
N CYS A 129 3.56 24.30 -10.95
CA CYS A 129 3.49 23.03 -11.66
C CYS A 129 2.56 23.13 -12.87
N MET A 130 2.99 22.53 -13.98
CA MET A 130 2.20 22.43 -15.21
C MET A 130 1.53 21.07 -15.33
N ARG A 131 2.11 20.03 -14.72
CA ARG A 131 1.59 18.67 -14.71
C ARG A 131 1.93 17.94 -13.42
N VAL A 132 0.99 17.13 -12.94
CA VAL A 132 1.20 16.16 -11.87
C VAL A 132 0.72 14.80 -12.35
N VAL A 133 1.61 13.80 -12.31
CA VAL A 133 1.24 12.39 -12.46
C VAL A 133 1.20 11.80 -11.06
N PHE A 134 0.00 11.70 -10.51
CA PHE A 134 -0.26 11.27 -9.13
C PHE A 134 -0.62 9.79 -9.09
N SER A 135 0.07 9.01 -8.26
CA SER A 135 -0.23 7.60 -8.03
C SER A 135 -1.05 7.42 -6.75
N ARG A 136 -0.45 7.71 -5.58
CA ARG A 136 -1.09 7.57 -4.27
C ARG A 136 -0.35 8.36 -3.17
N VAL A 137 -1.00 8.51 -2.03
CA VAL A 137 -0.41 8.97 -0.76
C VAL A 137 -0.48 7.80 0.23
N GLN A 138 0.55 7.64 1.05
CA GLN A 138 0.63 6.62 2.09
C GLN A 138 0.83 7.29 3.44
N ILE A 139 0.08 6.87 4.46
CA ILE A 139 0.23 7.36 5.84
C ILE A 139 0.40 6.15 6.76
N ALA A 140 1.49 6.15 7.53
CA ALA A 140 1.78 5.12 8.52
C ALA A 140 2.27 5.75 9.84
N GLU A 141 2.16 5.00 10.93
CA GLU A 141 2.82 5.36 12.18
C GLU A 141 4.33 5.42 11.99
N LYS A 142 4.98 6.38 12.67
CA LYS A 142 6.44 6.46 12.68
C LYS A 142 7.05 5.26 13.41
N GLY A 143 8.20 4.79 12.92
CA GLY A 143 8.95 3.66 13.49
C GLY A 143 8.84 2.36 12.70
N LEU A 144 8.14 2.38 11.56
CA LEU A 144 8.24 1.33 10.55
C LEU A 144 9.49 1.55 9.67
N PRO A 145 10.01 0.50 9.01
CA PRO A 145 11.10 0.62 8.04
C PRO A 145 10.70 1.53 6.87
N ASP A 146 11.64 2.28 6.31
CA ASP A 146 11.37 3.24 5.23
C ASP A 146 10.88 2.53 3.95
N GLU A 147 11.38 1.32 3.70
CA GLU A 147 11.01 0.47 2.55
C GLU A 147 9.53 0.05 2.58
N ILE A 148 8.83 0.27 3.70
CA ILE A 148 7.39 -0.05 3.82
C ILE A 148 6.53 0.72 2.81
N PHE A 149 7.04 1.82 2.25
CA PHE A 149 6.36 2.64 1.24
C PHE A 149 6.65 2.19 -0.20
N ASP A 150 7.54 1.23 -0.41
CA ASP A 150 7.87 0.73 -1.74
C ASP A 150 6.76 -0.13 -2.33
N ASP A 151 6.69 -0.19 -3.66
CA ASP A 151 5.67 -0.99 -4.32
C ASP A 151 5.83 -2.48 -4.01
N VAL A 152 7.06 -2.97 -3.86
CA VAL A 152 7.37 -4.30 -3.36
C VAL A 152 8.16 -4.18 -2.07
N PHE A 153 7.59 -4.65 -0.97
CA PHE A 153 8.20 -4.61 0.35
C PHE A 153 8.49 -6.02 0.86
N TYR A 154 9.77 -6.25 1.19
CA TYR A 154 10.24 -7.49 1.78
C TYR A 154 10.18 -7.37 3.31
N GLY A 155 9.24 -8.06 3.92
CA GLY A 155 9.11 -8.14 5.36
C GLY A 155 10.30 -8.85 6.02
N LYS A 156 10.37 -8.75 7.36
CA LYS A 156 11.33 -9.49 8.17
C LYS A 156 11.12 -11.00 7.98
N LYS A 157 12.22 -11.76 7.93
CA LYS A 157 12.18 -13.22 8.00
C LYS A 157 11.70 -13.67 9.38
N ILE A 158 10.71 -14.56 9.41
CA ILE A 158 10.07 -15.13 10.60
C ILE A 158 10.51 -16.59 10.72
N ASN A 159 10.78 -17.06 11.95
CA ASN A 159 11.23 -18.44 12.22
C ASN A 159 12.46 -18.89 11.41
N ALA A 160 13.34 -17.97 11.00
CA ALA A 160 14.46 -18.23 10.09
C ALA A 160 15.59 -19.12 10.65
N LYS A 161 15.45 -19.62 11.88
CA LYS A 161 16.41 -20.52 12.53
C LYS A 161 16.14 -22.01 12.20
N SER A 162 15.05 -22.31 11.49
CA SER A 162 14.74 -23.68 11.05
C SER A 162 15.76 -24.15 9.99
N LEU A 163 15.96 -25.48 9.92
CA LEU A 163 16.69 -26.13 8.82
C LEU A 163 15.86 -26.19 7.52
N ASP A 164 14.56 -25.95 7.60
CA ASP A 164 13.67 -25.94 6.45
C ASP A 164 13.90 -24.70 5.56
N PRO A 165 13.74 -24.83 4.23
CA PRO A 165 13.79 -23.69 3.31
C PRO A 165 12.80 -22.59 3.69
N ILE A 166 13.19 -21.33 3.52
CA ILE A 166 12.29 -20.19 3.76
C ILE A 166 11.15 -20.18 2.75
N ASN A 167 9.92 -20.01 3.24
CA ASN A 167 8.72 -19.82 2.42
C ASN A 167 8.47 -18.33 2.18
N LEU A 168 8.73 -17.87 0.96
CA LEU A 168 8.42 -16.50 0.51
C LEU A 168 6.94 -16.44 0.12
N ILE A 169 6.16 -15.68 0.85
CA ILE A 169 4.72 -15.55 0.61
C ILE A 169 4.48 -14.18 -0.03
N LEU A 170 4.13 -14.17 -1.31
CA LEU A 170 3.73 -12.95 -2.01
C LEU A 170 2.31 -12.59 -1.55
N VAL A 171 2.15 -11.42 -0.93
CA VAL A 171 0.89 -10.92 -0.39
C VAL A 171 0.43 -9.70 -1.18
N ALA A 172 -0.79 -9.72 -1.69
CA ALA A 172 -1.39 -8.58 -2.34
C ALA A 172 -1.86 -7.54 -1.33
N ASP A 173 -1.35 -6.32 -1.46
CA ASP A 173 -1.94 -5.20 -0.74
C ASP A 173 -3.35 -4.94 -1.25
N SER A 174 -4.20 -4.52 -0.32
CA SER A 174 -5.52 -4.06 -0.69
C SER A 174 -5.42 -2.65 -1.28
N LYS A 175 -6.43 -2.25 -2.08
CA LYS A 175 -6.42 -0.91 -2.69
C LYS A 175 -6.20 0.20 -1.66
N ARG A 176 -6.79 0.13 -0.46
CA ARG A 176 -6.73 1.20 0.55
C ARG A 176 -5.72 0.99 1.65
N SER A 177 -5.10 -0.17 1.71
CA SER A 177 -4.22 -0.48 2.84
C SER A 177 -3.16 -1.52 2.48
N ARG A 178 -1.97 -1.31 3.03
CA ARG A 178 -0.98 -2.37 3.23
C ARG A 178 -1.05 -2.79 4.68
N LYS A 179 -1.05 -4.09 4.93
CA LYS A 179 -1.05 -4.67 6.27
C LYS A 179 0.26 -5.41 6.48
N ILE A 180 0.81 -5.29 7.70
CA ILE A 180 1.94 -6.10 8.15
C ILE A 180 1.59 -6.78 9.47
N TRP A 181 2.18 -7.96 9.68
CA TRP A 181 1.89 -8.85 10.80
C TRP A 181 3.15 -9.07 11.65
N PRO A 182 3.57 -8.08 12.46
CA PRO A 182 4.78 -8.20 13.27
C PRO A 182 4.71 -9.34 14.31
N GLU A 183 3.50 -9.71 14.73
CA GLU A 183 3.24 -10.78 15.72
C GLU A 183 2.99 -12.15 15.08
N LEU A 184 3.17 -12.28 13.77
CA LEU A 184 2.92 -13.55 13.07
C LEU A 184 3.83 -14.69 13.55
N GLU A 185 5.02 -14.34 14.06
CA GLU A 185 5.96 -15.28 14.66
C GLU A 185 5.37 -15.99 15.90
N GLU A 186 4.48 -15.32 16.64
CA GLU A 186 3.83 -15.87 17.83
C GLU A 186 2.65 -16.80 17.48
N SER A 187 1.96 -16.52 16.36
CA SER A 187 0.77 -17.28 15.95
C SER A 187 1.09 -18.48 15.05
N ILE A 188 2.26 -18.51 14.43
CA ILE A 188 2.72 -19.62 13.56
C ILE A 188 4.08 -20.11 14.05
N PRO A 189 4.12 -21.09 14.97
CA PRO A 189 5.39 -21.66 15.40
C PRO A 189 5.97 -22.57 14.30
N ASN A 190 7.30 -22.53 14.14
CA ASN A 190 8.11 -23.52 13.41
C ASN A 190 7.96 -23.58 11.88
N VAL A 191 7.34 -22.58 11.23
CA VAL A 191 7.39 -22.46 9.76
C VAL A 191 8.22 -21.24 9.37
N PRO A 192 9.41 -21.42 8.76
CA PRO A 192 10.23 -20.30 8.29
C PRO A 192 9.54 -19.62 7.11
N LEU A 193 9.27 -18.32 7.26
CA LEU A 193 8.54 -17.57 6.26
C LEU A 193 9.05 -16.14 6.12
N GLN A 194 8.84 -15.54 4.96
CA GLN A 194 9.06 -14.13 4.71
C GLN A 194 7.93 -13.60 3.84
N LEU A 195 7.27 -12.54 4.31
CA LEU A 195 6.17 -11.92 3.56
C LEU A 195 6.72 -10.90 2.59
N ILE A 196 6.20 -10.89 1.36
CA ILE A 196 6.53 -9.91 0.34
C ILE A 196 5.22 -9.21 -0.04
N ASN A 197 5.03 -7.98 0.45
CA ASN A 197 3.85 -7.18 0.14
C ASN A 197 4.02 -6.52 -1.21
N ILE A 198 3.04 -6.70 -2.10
CA ILE A 198 3.02 -6.10 -3.44
C ILE A 198 1.86 -5.12 -3.51
N ALA A 199 2.17 -3.86 -3.82
CA ALA A 199 1.21 -2.77 -3.85
C ALA A 199 0.11 -3.02 -4.87
N TRP A 200 -1.12 -2.61 -4.52
CA TRP A 200 -2.26 -2.69 -5.43
C TRP A 200 -1.98 -1.98 -6.76
N GLN A 201 -1.30 -0.83 -6.70
CA GLN A 201 -0.91 -0.03 -7.86
C GLN A 201 0.51 -0.32 -8.37
N HIS A 202 1.14 -1.45 -8.02
CA HIS A 202 2.45 -1.83 -8.57
C HIS A 202 2.41 -1.75 -10.11
N GLU A 203 3.30 -0.92 -10.68
CA GLU A 203 3.44 -0.68 -12.12
C GLU A 203 4.65 -1.40 -12.74
N GLY A 204 5.43 -2.12 -11.93
CA GLY A 204 6.64 -2.82 -12.35
C GLY A 204 6.38 -4.17 -13.03
N ASP A 205 7.45 -4.79 -13.49
CA ASP A 205 7.43 -6.17 -13.99
C ASP A 205 7.76 -7.11 -12.82
N LEU A 206 6.72 -7.64 -12.18
CA LEU A 206 6.88 -8.52 -11.03
C LEU A 206 7.67 -9.79 -11.38
N ALA A 207 7.54 -10.31 -12.60
CA ALA A 207 8.26 -11.52 -13.00
C ALA A 207 9.77 -11.24 -13.07
N GLN A 208 10.14 -10.10 -13.65
CA GLN A 208 11.53 -9.66 -13.73
C GLN A 208 12.10 -9.32 -12.34
N GLU A 209 11.36 -8.62 -11.47
CA GLU A 209 11.78 -8.34 -10.09
C GLU A 209 12.00 -9.61 -9.28
N LEU A 210 11.08 -10.58 -9.37
CA LEU A 210 11.23 -11.89 -8.72
C LEU A 210 12.42 -12.66 -9.28
N LYS A 211 12.64 -12.64 -10.59
CA LYS A 211 13.78 -13.28 -11.25
C LYS A 211 15.11 -12.70 -10.74
N ASP A 212 15.22 -11.38 -10.66
CA ASP A 212 16.43 -10.72 -10.18
C ASP A 212 16.70 -11.08 -8.72
N TRP A 213 15.65 -11.08 -7.89
CA TRP A 213 15.76 -11.52 -6.49
C TRP A 213 16.17 -13.00 -6.38
N VAL A 214 15.56 -13.87 -7.19
CA VAL A 214 15.86 -15.32 -7.23
C VAL A 214 17.31 -15.56 -7.62
N GLY A 215 17.80 -14.87 -8.66
CA GLY A 215 19.17 -15.02 -9.14
C GLY A 215 20.21 -14.71 -8.06
N VAL A 216 19.93 -13.71 -7.21
CA VAL A 216 20.82 -13.33 -6.10
C VAL A 216 20.75 -14.31 -4.92
N ASN A 217 19.60 -14.96 -4.69
CA ASN A 217 19.36 -15.75 -3.48
C ASN A 217 19.35 -17.28 -3.73
N ILE A 218 19.62 -17.74 -4.95
CA ILE A 218 19.33 -19.11 -5.38
C ILE A 218 20.00 -20.19 -4.51
N GLU A 219 21.19 -19.89 -3.97
CA GLU A 219 21.98 -20.81 -3.15
C GLU A 219 21.41 -21.00 -1.73
N THR A 220 20.53 -20.10 -1.26
CA THR A 220 20.03 -20.15 0.11
C THR A 220 18.90 -21.16 0.32
N GLY A 221 18.31 -21.68 -0.76
CA GLY A 221 17.17 -22.60 -0.71
C GLY A 221 15.89 -21.93 -0.19
N PHE A 222 14.91 -21.73 -1.06
CA PHE A 222 13.62 -21.13 -0.70
C PHE A 222 12.49 -21.66 -1.57
N ARG A 223 11.26 -21.37 -1.14
CA ARG A 223 10.01 -21.70 -1.83
C ARG A 223 9.25 -20.42 -2.05
N ILE A 224 8.60 -20.24 -3.20
CA ILE A 224 7.79 -19.05 -3.48
C ILE A 224 6.33 -19.46 -3.53
N ILE A 225 5.48 -18.75 -2.80
CA ILE A 225 4.07 -19.05 -2.64
C ILE A 225 3.27 -17.79 -2.96
N SER A 226 2.31 -17.92 -3.85
CA SER A 226 1.43 -16.82 -4.26
C SER A 226 0.18 -16.78 -3.38
N SER A 227 -0.16 -15.60 -2.83
CA SER A 227 -1.44 -15.37 -2.17
C SER A 227 -2.61 -15.10 -3.11
N SER A 228 -2.34 -14.78 -4.37
CA SER A 228 -3.32 -14.12 -5.22
C SER A 228 -3.13 -14.54 -6.66
N SER A 229 -4.25 -14.79 -7.34
CA SER A 229 -4.25 -15.13 -8.76
C SER A 229 -3.66 -14.01 -9.63
N ARG A 230 -3.57 -12.78 -9.10
CA ARG A 230 -2.84 -11.67 -9.71
C ARG A 230 -1.36 -11.99 -9.97
N PHE A 231 -0.72 -12.76 -9.08
CA PHE A 231 0.72 -13.04 -9.18
C PHE A 231 1.02 -14.34 -9.92
N ASP A 232 0.02 -15.22 -10.09
CA ASP A 232 0.20 -16.53 -10.72
C ASP A 232 0.88 -16.46 -12.10
N PRO A 233 0.56 -15.52 -13.01
CA PRO A 233 1.26 -15.42 -14.29
C PRO A 233 2.78 -15.16 -14.15
N ALA A 234 3.17 -14.27 -13.24
CA ALA A 234 4.58 -13.98 -12.97
C ALA A 234 5.28 -15.18 -12.32
N MET A 235 4.58 -15.88 -11.43
CA MET A 235 5.07 -17.07 -10.75
C MET A 235 5.32 -18.23 -11.71
N GLU A 236 4.45 -18.44 -12.69
CA GLU A 236 4.62 -19.43 -13.76
C GLU A 236 5.83 -19.11 -14.64
N GLU A 237 6.11 -17.83 -14.90
CA GLU A 237 7.31 -17.42 -15.63
C GLU A 237 8.58 -17.73 -14.84
N VAL A 238 8.62 -17.37 -13.56
CA VAL A 238 9.74 -17.68 -12.65
C VAL A 238 9.96 -19.19 -12.55
N LYS A 239 8.89 -19.99 -12.42
CA LYS A 239 8.95 -21.46 -12.37
C LYS A 239 9.55 -22.08 -13.63
N LYS A 240 9.24 -21.53 -14.81
CA LYS A 240 9.83 -21.97 -16.09
C LYS A 240 11.32 -21.66 -16.18
N MET A 241 11.76 -20.52 -15.67
CA MET A 241 13.16 -20.10 -15.70
C MET A 241 14.01 -20.81 -14.66
N PHE A 242 13.44 -21.10 -13.49
CA PHE A 242 14.13 -21.74 -12.38
C PHE A 242 13.39 -23.02 -11.93
N PRO A 243 13.41 -24.08 -12.76
CA PRO A 243 12.66 -25.32 -12.49
C PRO A 243 13.08 -26.04 -11.20
N GLN A 244 14.26 -25.73 -10.66
CA GLN A 244 14.76 -26.25 -9.39
C GLN A 244 14.09 -25.63 -8.15
N ILE A 245 13.40 -24.49 -8.31
CA ILE A 245 12.75 -23.78 -7.21
C ILE A 245 11.31 -24.27 -7.09
N SER A 246 10.90 -24.58 -5.86
CA SER A 246 9.50 -24.90 -5.62
C SER A 246 8.66 -23.62 -5.62
N VAL A 247 7.77 -23.53 -6.61
CA VAL A 247 6.80 -22.44 -6.76
C VAL A 247 5.40 -23.02 -6.62
N LEU A 248 4.62 -22.47 -5.70
CA LEU A 248 3.23 -22.81 -5.45
C LEU A 248 2.35 -21.61 -5.80
N THR A 249 1.57 -21.72 -6.87
CA THR A 249 0.64 -20.67 -7.29
C THR A 249 -0.61 -20.65 -6.41
N SER A 250 -1.34 -19.54 -6.40
CA SER A 250 -2.59 -19.44 -5.62
C SER A 250 -3.65 -20.42 -6.15
N THR A 251 -3.63 -20.69 -7.46
CA THR A 251 -4.52 -21.67 -8.10
C THR A 251 -4.17 -23.11 -7.71
N GLU A 252 -2.88 -23.47 -7.66
CA GLU A 252 -2.43 -24.77 -7.16
C GLU A 252 -2.79 -24.96 -5.68
N PHE A 253 -2.61 -23.89 -4.88
CA PHE A 253 -3.00 -23.84 -3.48
C PHE A 253 -4.51 -24.08 -3.31
N ALA A 254 -5.37 -23.38 -4.07
CA ALA A 254 -6.82 -23.50 -3.98
C ALA A 254 -7.35 -24.90 -4.36
N ARG A 255 -6.66 -25.63 -5.24
CA ARG A 255 -7.03 -27.01 -5.62
C ARG A 255 -6.76 -28.02 -4.51
N ASN A 256 -5.70 -27.83 -3.73
CA ASN A 256 -5.32 -28.75 -2.65
C ASN A 256 -6.19 -28.59 -1.41
N ALA A 257 -6.57 -27.34 -1.07
CA ALA A 257 -7.30 -27.03 0.15
C ALA A 257 -8.80 -27.43 0.13
N GLN A 258 -9.38 -27.82 -1.01
CA GLN A 258 -10.84 -28.07 -1.24
C GLN A 258 -11.80 -26.95 -0.77
N LYS A 259 -11.29 -25.91 -0.15
CA LYS A 259 -11.92 -24.66 0.26
C LYS A 259 -10.96 -23.59 -0.18
N VAL A 260 -11.43 -22.72 -1.03
CA VAL A 260 -10.69 -21.60 -1.59
C VAL A 260 -9.91 -20.94 -0.45
N ALA A 261 -8.58 -21.06 -0.43
CA ALA A 261 -7.78 -20.03 0.21
C ALA A 261 -7.78 -18.81 -0.71
N SER A 262 -8.98 -18.34 -1.03
CA SER A 262 -9.18 -16.94 -1.20
C SER A 262 -8.86 -16.41 0.17
N TYR A 263 -7.78 -15.66 0.25
CA TYR A 263 -7.66 -14.55 1.17
C TYR A 263 -9.03 -13.88 1.10
N ASN A 264 -9.91 -14.21 2.04
CA ASN A 264 -11.35 -14.03 1.81
C ASN A 264 -11.54 -12.56 1.50
N GLU A 265 -12.23 -12.25 0.41
CA GLU A 265 -12.93 -10.97 0.34
C GLU A 265 -13.92 -11.02 1.49
N VAL A 266 -13.51 -10.47 2.64
CA VAL A 266 -14.40 -10.36 3.79
C VAL A 266 -15.43 -9.32 3.40
N ASN A 267 -16.55 -9.80 2.83
CA ASN A 267 -17.74 -9.01 2.53
C ASN A 267 -18.56 -8.72 3.80
N ASP A 268 -17.91 -8.47 4.94
CA ASP A 268 -18.55 -8.16 6.21
C ASP A 268 -17.92 -6.93 6.85
N TRP A 269 -18.75 -5.88 7.00
CA TRP A 269 -18.69 -4.62 7.78
C TRP A 269 -17.38 -3.80 7.90
N TYR A 270 -16.21 -4.37 7.60
CA TYR A 270 -14.99 -3.67 7.26
C TYR A 270 -15.05 -3.24 5.79
N SER A 271 -14.24 -2.25 5.39
CA SER A 271 -14.16 -1.86 3.98
C SER A 271 -13.93 -3.11 3.11
N GLU A 272 -14.70 -3.28 2.03
CA GLU A 272 -14.57 -4.35 1.00
C GLU A 272 -13.15 -4.53 0.45
N ASN A 273 -12.20 -3.65 0.83
CA ASN A 273 -10.83 -3.60 0.38
C ASN A 273 -9.85 -3.86 1.54
N ILE A 274 -10.13 -4.80 2.43
CA ILE A 274 -9.13 -5.33 3.38
C ILE A 274 -9.05 -6.84 3.21
N TYR A 275 -7.99 -7.30 2.56
CA TYR A 275 -7.65 -8.72 2.44
C TYR A 275 -6.79 -9.13 3.65
N ASP A 276 -7.29 -10.05 4.47
CA ASP A 276 -6.48 -10.70 5.51
C ASP A 276 -6.22 -12.16 5.09
N PRO A 277 -4.94 -12.57 5.01
CA PRO A 277 -4.57 -13.96 4.79
C PRO A 277 -5.09 -14.87 5.89
N ASP A 278 -5.66 -16.02 5.54
CA ASP A 278 -5.87 -17.11 6.50
C ASP A 278 -4.53 -17.80 6.77
N TRP A 279 -3.77 -17.22 7.70
CA TRP A 279 -2.43 -17.66 8.04
C TRP A 279 -2.38 -19.12 8.54
N LEU A 280 -3.43 -19.60 9.20
CA LEU A 280 -3.49 -20.98 9.69
C LEU A 280 -3.64 -21.95 8.52
N LEU A 281 -4.55 -21.65 7.59
CA LEU A 281 -4.74 -22.47 6.39
C LEU A 281 -3.49 -22.45 5.50
N ILE A 282 -2.87 -21.28 5.29
CA ILE A 282 -1.63 -21.13 4.53
C ILE A 282 -0.53 -22.04 5.08
N VAL A 283 -0.36 -22.04 6.40
CA VAL A 283 0.66 -22.84 7.08
C VAL A 283 0.37 -24.34 7.01
N GLN A 284 -0.90 -24.74 7.17
CA GLN A 284 -1.30 -26.13 7.06
C GLN A 284 -0.98 -26.68 5.67
N GLU A 285 -1.38 -25.97 4.62
CA GLU A 285 -1.13 -26.39 3.24
C GLU A 285 0.36 -26.38 2.87
N ILE A 286 1.16 -25.43 3.40
CA ILE A 286 2.62 -25.47 3.25
C ILE A 286 3.18 -26.76 3.84
N ASN A 287 2.74 -27.13 5.04
CA ASN A 287 3.20 -28.37 5.67
C ASN A 287 2.73 -29.60 4.88
N ASP A 288 1.48 -29.63 4.42
CA ASP A 288 0.90 -30.79 3.72
C ASP A 288 1.46 -30.97 2.30
N TYR A 289 1.79 -29.87 1.62
CA TYR A 289 2.35 -29.92 0.27
C TYR A 289 3.82 -30.35 0.29
N PHE A 290 4.61 -29.86 1.25
CA PHE A 290 6.05 -30.05 1.26
C PHE A 290 6.57 -31.16 2.20
N ARG A 291 5.71 -31.80 3.00
CA ARG A 291 6.05 -33.02 3.77
C ARG A 291 5.73 -34.32 3.02
N LYS A 292 5.11 -34.25 1.84
CA LYS A 292 4.92 -35.39 0.93
C LYS A 292 6.17 -35.63 0.10
#